data_AF-A0A960FJP8-F1
#
_entry.id   AF-A0A960FJP8-F1
#
_cell.length_a   1.000
_cell.length_b   1.000
_cell.length_c   1.000
_cell.angle_alpha   90.00
_cell.angle_beta   90.00
_cell.angle_gamma   90.00
#
_symmetry.space_group_name_H-M   'P 1'
#
loop_
_entity.id
_entity.type
_entity.pdbx_description
1 polymer ?
#
loop_
_entity_poly.entity_id
_entity_poly.type
_entity_poly.pdbx_seq_one_letter_code
_entity_poly.pdbx_strand_id
1 'polypeptide(L)'
;VEMAEALAEYWHHRIRTEWGYVDEDGPSLAGLFRQQYRGGRYSWGYPACPDLEDNQKVAELLDAGRLGIEVSEETGFQYQPEQTTSAIICHHPQAKYFVAR
;
A
#
# COMPACT_ATOMS: atom_id res chain seq x y z
N VAL A 1 -10.96 -8.52 5.01
CA VAL A 1 -9.50 -8.34 5.13
C VAL A 1 -8.78 -9.07 4.00
N GLU A 2 -8.85 -10.40 3.91
CA GLU A 2 -8.12 -11.21 2.91
C GLU A 2 -8.24 -10.74 1.45
N MET A 3 -9.45 -10.37 0.98
CA MET A 3 -9.62 -9.92 -0.40
C MET A 3 -8.94 -8.57 -0.69
N ALA A 4 -8.94 -7.64 0.26
CA ALA A 4 -8.30 -6.34 0.10
C ALA A 4 -6.78 -6.49 0.04
N GLU A 5 -6.21 -7.34 0.90
CA GLU A 5 -4.78 -7.67 0.90
C GLU A 5 -4.36 -8.41 -0.38
N ALA A 6 -5.16 -9.38 -0.84
CA ALA A 6 -4.91 -10.09 -2.09
C ALA A 6 -4.94 -9.14 -3.30
N LEU A 7 -5.89 -8.21 -3.34
CA LEU A 7 -5.98 -7.21 -4.40
C LEU A 7 -4.79 -6.23 -4.36
N ALA A 8 -4.35 -5.83 -3.16
CA ALA A 8 -3.18 -4.99 -2.98
C ALA A 8 -1.90 -5.67 -3.50
N GLU A 9 -1.72 -6.97 -3.23
CA GLU A 9 -0.57 -7.70 -3.78
C GLU A 9 -0.69 -7.93 -5.29
N TYR A 10 -1.90 -8.21 -5.80
CA TYR A 10 -2.12 -8.31 -7.24
C TYR A 10 -1.73 -7.03 -7.98
N TRP A 11 -2.16 -5.86 -7.49
CA TRP A 11 -1.77 -4.58 -8.08
C TRP A 11 -0.28 -4.32 -7.95
N HIS A 12 0.31 -4.64 -6.80
CA HIS A 12 1.74 -4.47 -6.60
C HIS A 12 2.58 -5.34 -7.56
N HIS A 13 2.21 -6.61 -7.74
CA HIS A 13 2.83 -7.51 -8.71
C HIS A 13 2.65 -7.00 -10.14
N ARG A 14 1.46 -6.50 -10.49
CA ARG A 14 1.21 -5.88 -11.79
C ARG A 14 2.11 -4.67 -12.04
N ILE A 15 2.27 -3.78 -11.06
CA ILE A 15 3.17 -2.63 -11.16
C ILE A 15 4.62 -3.08 -11.39
N ARG A 16 5.10 -4.08 -10.64
CA ARG A 16 6.46 -4.63 -10.82
C ARG A 16 6.63 -5.26 -12.20
N THR A 17 5.60 -5.92 -12.71
CA THR A 17 5.58 -6.49 -14.07
C THR A 17 5.66 -5.41 -15.13
N GLU A 18 4.81 -4.38 -15.04
CA GLU A 18 4.78 -3.27 -15.99
C GLU A 18 6.07 -2.42 -15.97
N TRP A 19 6.76 -2.36 -14.83
CA TRP A 19 8.08 -1.74 -14.72
C TRP A 19 9.27 -2.64 -15.11
N GLY A 20 9.04 -3.92 -15.40
CA GLY A 20 10.10 -4.85 -15.78
C GLY A 20 10.98 -5.33 -14.62
N TYR A 21 10.46 -5.31 -13.39
CA TYR A 21 11.17 -5.76 -12.18
C TYR A 21 10.68 -7.10 -11.65
N VAL A 22 9.69 -7.72 -12.29
CA VAL A 22 9.09 -8.99 -11.81
C VAL A 22 10.10 -10.14 -11.77
N ASP A 23 11.14 -10.11 -12.61
CA ASP A 23 12.23 -11.10 -12.59
C ASP A 23 13.11 -10.99 -11.33
N GLU A 24 12.96 -9.92 -10.54
CA GLU A 24 13.60 -9.74 -9.23
C GLU A 24 12.72 -10.26 -8.06
N ASP A 25 11.51 -10.78 -8.33
CA ASP A 25 10.63 -11.35 -7.31
C ASP A 25 11.20 -12.67 -6.76
N GLY A 26 11.02 -12.88 -5.46
CA GLY A 26 11.41 -14.11 -4.78
C GLY A 26 10.61 -15.33 -5.29
N PRO A 27 11.15 -16.54 -5.16
CA PRO A 27 10.63 -17.75 -5.82
C PRO A 27 9.31 -18.27 -5.22
N SER A 28 8.78 -17.60 -4.19
CA SER A 28 7.59 -18.06 -3.46
C SER A 28 6.78 -16.89 -2.91
N LEU A 29 5.48 -17.12 -2.74
CA LEU A 29 4.58 -16.16 -2.09
C LEU A 29 5.05 -15.77 -0.68
N ALA A 30 5.60 -16.74 0.07
CA ALA A 30 6.20 -16.47 1.38
C ALA A 30 7.43 -15.54 1.30
N GLY A 31 8.16 -15.58 0.18
CA GLY A 31 9.24 -14.64 -0.13
C GLY A 31 8.70 -13.22 -0.36
N LEU A 32 7.61 -13.08 -1.12
CA LEU A 32 6.95 -11.80 -1.36
C LEU A 32 6.44 -11.17 -0.05
N PHE A 33 5.85 -11.95 0.85
CA PHE A 33 5.46 -11.45 2.19
C PHE A 33 6.65 -11.01 3.05
N ARG A 34 7.86 -11.49 2.75
CA ARG A 34 9.12 -11.04 3.37
C ARG A 34 9.82 -9.95 2.55
N GLN A 35 9.13 -9.30 1.61
CA GLN A 35 9.67 -8.25 0.74
C GLN A 35 10.86 -8.70 -0.11
N GLN A 36 10.86 -9.96 -0.54
CA GLN A 36 11.79 -10.43 -1.57
C GLN A 36 11.29 -9.98 -2.94
N TYR A 37 11.33 -8.68 -3.18
CA TYR A 37 11.06 -8.03 -4.46
C TYR A 37 11.75 -6.66 -4.46
N ARG A 38 11.87 -6.04 -5.64
CA ARG A 38 12.39 -4.68 -5.75
C ARG A 38 11.35 -3.65 -5.29
N GLY A 39 11.81 -2.67 -4.52
CA GLY A 39 10.99 -1.55 -4.07
C GLY A 39 10.35 -1.75 -2.70
N GLY A 40 9.30 -0.98 -2.42
CA GLY A 40 8.54 -1.03 -1.18
C GLY A 40 7.12 -0.49 -1.33
N ARG A 41 6.20 -1.02 -0.53
CA ARG A 41 4.78 -0.61 -0.44
C ARG A 41 4.52 -0.12 0.98
N TYR A 42 4.25 1.17 1.16
CA TYR A 42 4.08 1.77 2.50
C TYR A 42 2.66 2.28 2.69
N SER A 43 2.00 1.83 3.75
CA SER A 43 0.63 2.20 4.08
C SER A 43 0.58 2.98 5.39
N TRP A 44 -0.39 3.88 5.52
CA TRP A 44 -0.59 4.69 6.72
C TRP A 44 -1.00 3.85 7.93
N GLY A 45 -0.59 4.27 9.12
CA GLY A 45 -0.72 3.51 10.37
C GLY A 45 0.43 2.52 10.64
N TYR A 46 1.33 2.28 9.67
CA TYR A 46 2.54 1.50 9.87
C TYR A 46 3.72 2.41 10.28
N PRO A 47 4.81 1.84 10.85
CA PRO A 47 5.95 2.63 11.34
C PRO A 47 6.60 3.58 10.33
N ALA A 48 6.53 3.27 9.03
CA ALA A 48 7.08 4.10 7.96
C ALA A 48 6.16 5.30 7.60
N CYS A 49 4.85 5.19 7.89
CA CYS A 49 3.83 6.20 7.61
C CYS A 49 2.86 6.26 8.81
N PRO A 50 3.29 6.77 9.98
CA PRO A 50 2.53 6.62 11.22
C PRO A 50 1.27 7.50 11.31
N ASP A 51 1.22 8.60 10.57
CA ASP A 51 0.17 9.61 10.70
C ASP A 51 -1.07 9.24 9.87
N LEU A 52 -2.15 8.77 10.53
CA LEU A 52 -3.37 8.34 9.85
C LEU A 52 -4.13 9.48 9.15
N GLU A 53 -3.98 10.72 9.61
CA GLU A 53 -4.62 11.92 9.03
C GLU A 53 -4.32 12.08 7.53
N ASP A 54 -3.14 11.65 7.10
CA ASP A 54 -2.73 11.69 5.70
C ASP A 54 -3.58 10.79 4.78
N ASN A 55 -4.35 9.82 5.32
CA ASN A 55 -5.30 9.04 4.52
C ASN A 55 -6.34 9.94 3.84
N GLN A 56 -6.74 11.05 4.48
CA GLN A 56 -7.69 11.99 3.87
C GLN A 56 -7.10 12.63 2.61
N LYS A 57 -5.85 13.10 2.69
CA LYS A 57 -5.11 13.66 1.55
C LYS A 57 -4.96 12.64 0.41
N VAL A 58 -4.72 11.38 0.74
CA VAL A 58 -4.58 10.30 -0.25
C VAL A 58 -5.91 9.99 -0.92
N ALA A 59 -7.00 9.94 -0.17
CA ALA A 59 -8.35 9.76 -0.71
C ALA A 59 -8.72 10.87 -1.68
N GLU A 60 -8.39 12.12 -1.35
CA GLU A 60 -8.60 13.28 -2.23
C GLU A 60 -7.78 13.16 -3.51
N LEU A 61 -6.48 12.82 -3.41
CA LEU A 61 -5.59 12.66 -4.56
C LEU A 61 -6.04 11.55 -5.53
N LEU A 62 -6.61 10.46 -5.01
CA LEU A 62 -7.06 9.30 -5.78
C LEU A 62 -8.53 9.37 -6.22
N ASP A 63 -9.23 10.44 -5.84
CA ASP A 63 -10.68 10.59 -6.00
C ASP A 63 -11.42 9.35 -5.47
N ALA A 64 -11.08 8.93 -4.24
CA ALA A 64 -11.57 7.67 -3.66
C ALA A 64 -13.10 7.66 -3.45
N GLY A 65 -13.72 8.84 -3.34
CA GLY A 65 -15.17 8.99 -3.27
C GLY A 65 -15.91 8.38 -4.48
N ARG A 66 -15.27 8.30 -5.66
CA ARG A 66 -15.83 7.62 -6.84
C ARG A 66 -16.04 6.11 -6.63
N LEU A 67 -15.39 5.53 -5.62
CA LEU A 67 -15.52 4.13 -5.21
C LEU A 67 -16.43 3.97 -3.98
N GLY A 68 -17.04 5.06 -3.48
CA GLY A 68 -17.82 5.07 -2.25
C GLY A 68 -16.96 4.95 -0.99
N ILE A 69 -15.68 5.33 -1.05
CA ILE A 69 -14.78 5.34 0.10
C ILE A 69 -14.88 6.69 0.81
N GLU A 70 -15.08 6.64 2.12
CA GLU A 70 -15.13 7.80 3.02
C GLU A 70 -13.92 7.81 3.96
N VAL A 71 -13.39 9.00 4.23
CA VAL A 71 -12.33 9.22 5.24
C VAL A 71 -12.41 10.66 5.74
N SER A 72 -12.48 10.83 7.06
CA SER A 72 -12.61 12.13 7.71
C SER A 72 -12.22 12.04 9.19
N GLU A 73 -12.30 13.16 9.91
CA GLU A 73 -12.21 13.16 11.37
C GLU A 73 -13.28 12.26 12.01
N GLU A 74 -14.50 12.20 11.44
CA GLU A 74 -15.59 11.35 11.94
C GLU A 74 -15.27 9.85 11.82
N THR A 75 -14.50 9.45 10.80
CA THR A 75 -14.02 8.07 10.66
C THR A 75 -12.73 7.79 11.43
N GLY A 76 -12.24 8.75 12.22
CA GLY A 76 -10.93 8.68 12.88
C GLY A 76 -9.78 8.53 11.88
N PHE A 77 -9.93 9.10 10.67
CA PHE A 77 -9.01 9.01 9.54
C PHE A 77 -8.74 7.59 9.02
N GLN A 78 -9.59 6.63 9.38
CA GLN A 78 -9.59 5.30 8.77
C GLN A 78 -10.51 5.31 7.54
N TYR A 79 -10.16 4.50 6.54
CA TYR A 79 -11.02 4.30 5.38
C TYR A 79 -12.31 3.57 5.78
N GLN A 80 -13.42 4.02 5.25
CA GLN A 80 -14.70 3.34 5.31
C GLN A 80 -15.20 3.06 3.88
N PRO A 81 -15.46 1.79 3.51
CA PRO A 81 -15.41 0.59 4.34
C PRO A 81 -13.98 0.19 4.77
N GLU A 82 -13.87 -0.45 5.93
CA GLU A 82 -12.59 -0.86 6.55
C GLU A 82 -11.75 -1.80 5.66
N GLN A 83 -12.38 -2.53 4.74
CA GLN A 83 -11.66 -3.39 3.79
C GLN A 83 -11.12 -2.60 2.59
N THR A 84 -10.51 -1.47 2.90
CA THR A 84 -9.86 -0.54 1.97
C THR A 84 -8.41 -0.39 2.38
N THR A 85 -7.51 -0.39 1.41
CA THR A 85 -6.08 -0.13 1.64
C THR A 85 -5.55 0.82 0.58
N SER A 86 -4.55 1.60 0.97
CA SER A 86 -3.83 2.51 0.10
C SER A 86 -2.35 2.42 0.46
N ALA A 87 -1.48 2.75 -0.49
CA ALA A 87 -0.05 2.72 -0.25
C ALA A 87 0.72 3.64 -1.20
N ILE A 88 1.87 4.10 -0.72
CA ILE A 88 2.94 4.63 -1.57
C ILE A 88 3.71 3.43 -2.14
N ILE A 89 3.90 3.42 -3.46
CA ILE A 89 4.74 2.43 -4.16
C ILE A 89 6.07 3.09 -4.55
N CYS A 90 7.17 2.63 -3.95
CA CYS A 90 8.52 3.10 -4.25
C CYS A 90 9.29 2.03 -5.03
N HIS A 91 9.85 2.36 -6.20
CA HIS A 91 10.59 1.43 -7.06
C HIS A 91 12.10 1.33 -6.77
N HIS A 92 12.62 2.21 -5.90
CA HIS A 92 14.05 2.27 -5.65
C HIS A 92 14.52 0.94 -5.04
N PRO A 93 15.61 0.32 -5.54
CA PRO A 93 16.04 -1.00 -5.06
C PRO A 93 16.48 -1.02 -3.60
N GLN A 94 16.81 0.15 -3.04
CA GLN A 94 17.13 0.30 -1.61
C GLN A 94 15.92 0.68 -0.74
N ALA A 95 14.71 0.75 -1.30
CA ALA A 95 13.51 0.93 -0.51
C ALA A 95 13.34 -0.26 0.46
N LYS A 96 13.19 0.04 1.74
CA LYS A 96 12.99 -0.91 2.84
C LYS A 96 12.04 -0.29 3.85
N TYR A 97 11.31 -1.10 4.61
CA TYR A 97 10.60 -0.57 5.77
C TYR A 97 11.57 0.01 6.79
N PHE A 98 11.18 1.15 7.33
CA PHE A 98 11.89 1.88 8.36
C PHE A 98 10.87 2.38 9.38
N VAL A 99 11.37 2.87 10.51
CA VAL A 99 10.57 3.55 11.51
C VAL A 99 10.82 5.04 11.33
N ALA A 100 9.77 5.80 11.03
CA ALA A 100 9.89 7.23 10.78
C ALA A 100 10.04 8.05 12.08
N ARG A 101 9.78 7.45 13.24
CA ARG A 101 9.85 8.08 14.58
C ARG A 101 10.51 7.17 15.61
#